data_AF-A0A2P5HK01-F1
#
_entry.id   AF-A0A2P5HK01-F1
#
_cell.length_a   1.000
_cell.length_b   1.000
_cell.length_c   1.000
_cell.angle_alpha   90.00
_cell.angle_beta   90.00
_cell.angle_gamma   90.00
#
_symmetry.space_group_name_H-M   'P 1'
#
loop_
_entity.id
_entity.type
_entity.pdbx_description
1 polymer ?
#
loop_
_entity_poly.entity_id
_entity_poly.type
_entity_poly.pdbx_seq_one_letter_code
_entity_poly.pdbx_strand_id
1 'polypeptide(L)'
;MQVLQPSDPRGEARVSAASRWSIILSVHYYLTKLLINAPVLSTALDEGQKLWLSSVPPSMIHKSAEEVLIADYESARELQYILRETHGARIWGFGKSPIWFICNYFTFTVSLHAFGILLYIKGLGKDTTVQGLHAKDVRLLLDNSLESQRLIGRPSLMNRKARECLLRFLDVFDLMNTAEEFLFQL
;
A
#
# COMPACT_ATOMS: atom_id res chain seq x y z
N MET A 1 0.71 24.63 -35.22
CA MET A 1 -0.51 25.47 -35.13
C MET A 1 -1.42 24.85 -34.07
N GLN A 2 -1.33 25.33 -32.83
CA GLN A 2 -2.12 24.83 -31.69
C GLN A 2 -3.54 25.38 -31.80
N VAL A 3 -4.53 24.49 -31.84
CA VAL A 3 -5.94 24.87 -31.71
C VAL A 3 -6.24 24.99 -30.21
N LEU A 4 -6.22 26.22 -29.72
CA LEU A 4 -6.76 26.59 -28.41
C LEU A 4 -8.26 26.27 -28.41
N GLN A 5 -8.67 25.27 -27.61
CA GLN A 5 -10.08 25.07 -27.31
C GLN A 5 -10.58 26.10 -26.29
N PRO A 6 -11.84 26.55 -26.41
CA PRO A 6 -12.38 27.62 -25.58
C PRO A 6 -12.49 27.19 -24.11
N SER A 7 -12.10 28.12 -23.24
CA SER A 7 -12.15 28.01 -21.78
C SER A 7 -13.58 27.85 -21.27
N ASP A 8 -13.84 26.73 -20.60
CA ASP A 8 -15.03 26.49 -19.78
C ASP A 8 -15.00 27.45 -18.56
N PRO A 9 -16.08 28.21 -18.27
CA PRO A 9 -16.11 29.20 -17.18
C PRO A 9 -16.04 28.60 -15.76
N ARG A 10 -15.81 27.29 -15.61
CA ARG A 10 -15.67 26.61 -14.30
C ARG A 10 -14.24 26.30 -13.86
N GLY A 11 -13.21 26.67 -14.62
CA GLY A 11 -11.82 26.60 -14.15
C GLY A 11 -11.30 25.21 -13.78
N GLU A 12 -12.01 24.13 -14.12
CA GLU A 12 -11.50 22.76 -13.96
C GLU A 12 -10.76 22.37 -15.24
N ALA A 13 -9.44 22.28 -15.16
CA ALA A 13 -8.61 21.77 -16.25
C ALA A 13 -9.08 20.34 -16.62
N ARG A 14 -9.71 20.19 -17.79
CA ARG A 14 -10.15 18.88 -18.28
C ARG A 14 -8.93 18.04 -18.62
N VAL A 15 -8.69 16.99 -17.84
CA VAL A 15 -7.65 16.01 -18.13
C VAL A 15 -7.93 15.35 -19.49
N SER A 16 -6.94 15.38 -20.38
CA SER A 16 -7.07 14.82 -21.73
C SER A 16 -7.43 13.33 -21.70
N ALA A 17 -8.08 12.81 -22.74
CA ALA A 17 -8.37 11.38 -22.84
C ALA A 17 -7.09 10.52 -22.79
N ALA A 18 -6.01 10.96 -23.44
CA ALA A 18 -4.72 10.28 -23.41
C ALA A 18 -4.13 10.21 -22.00
N SER A 19 -4.19 11.32 -21.25
CA SER A 19 -3.73 11.36 -19.86
C SER A 19 -4.55 10.43 -18.95
N ARG A 20 -5.88 10.36 -19.16
CA ARG A 20 -6.75 9.41 -18.42
C ARG A 20 -6.38 7.96 -18.68
N TRP A 21 -6.10 7.59 -19.94
CA TRP A 21 -5.67 6.23 -20.27
C TRP A 21 -4.31 5.88 -19.68
N SER A 22 -3.35 6.80 -19.73
CA SER A 22 -2.04 6.60 -19.09
C SER A 22 -2.19 6.33 -17.59
N ILE A 23 -3.03 7.09 -16.90
CA ILE A 23 -3.32 6.89 -15.47
C ILE A 23 -3.88 5.48 -15.22
N ILE A 24 -4.89 5.07 -15.99
CA ILE A 24 -5.54 3.76 -15.82
C ILE A 24 -4.53 2.63 -16.04
N LEU A 25 -3.71 2.73 -17.10
CA LEU A 25 -2.68 1.74 -17.40
C LEU A 25 -1.61 1.68 -16.30
N SER A 26 -1.15 2.82 -15.78
CA SER A 26 -0.21 2.85 -14.66
C SER A 26 -0.79 2.20 -13.40
N VAL A 27 -2.06 2.48 -13.09
CA VAL A 27 -2.77 1.84 -11.97
C VAL A 27 -2.80 0.32 -12.13
N HIS A 28 -3.20 -0.18 -13.31
CA HIS A 28 -3.24 -1.62 -13.57
C HIS A 28 -1.86 -2.26 -13.59
N TYR A 29 -0.84 -1.55 -14.09
CA TYR A 29 0.54 -2.02 -14.10
C TYR A 29 1.05 -2.28 -12.67
N TYR A 30 0.96 -1.29 -11.78
CA TYR A 30 1.44 -1.45 -10.40
C TYR A 30 0.60 -2.44 -9.60
N LEU A 31 -0.72 -2.48 -9.81
CA LEU A 31 -1.56 -3.52 -9.22
C LEU A 31 -1.09 -4.91 -9.64
N THR A 32 -0.82 -5.11 -10.93
CA THR A 32 -0.39 -6.42 -11.43
C THR A 32 0.92 -6.84 -10.78
N LYS A 33 1.86 -5.91 -10.56
CA LYS A 33 3.09 -6.18 -9.79
C LYS A 33 2.77 -6.62 -8.36
N LEU A 34 1.88 -5.92 -7.65
CA LEU A 34 1.45 -6.32 -6.31
C LEU A 34 0.86 -7.74 -6.31
N LEU A 35 -0.04 -8.03 -7.24
CA LEU A 35 -0.68 -9.35 -7.32
C LEU A 35 0.32 -10.48 -7.64
N ILE A 36 1.32 -10.21 -8.48
CA ILE A 36 2.41 -11.16 -8.78
C ILE A 36 3.29 -11.39 -7.55
N ASN A 37 3.53 -10.34 -6.76
CA ASN A 37 4.39 -10.40 -5.58
C ASN A 37 3.67 -10.94 -4.33
N ALA A 38 2.33 -10.90 -4.29
CA ALA A 38 1.53 -11.33 -3.13
C ALA A 38 1.82 -12.76 -2.63
N PRO A 39 2.03 -13.77 -3.49
CA PRO A 39 2.42 -15.11 -3.02
C PRO A 39 3.78 -15.13 -2.34
N VAL A 40 4.72 -14.30 -2.78
CA VAL A 40 6.06 -14.19 -2.16
C VAL A 40 5.93 -13.55 -0.78
N LEU A 41 5.18 -12.46 -0.66
CA LEU A 41 4.89 -11.85 0.64
C LEU A 41 4.19 -12.84 1.59
N SER A 42 3.21 -13.60 1.09
CA SER A 42 2.49 -14.60 1.89
C SER A 42 3.41 -15.72 2.37
N THR A 43 4.28 -16.22 1.48
CA THR A 43 5.27 -17.26 1.82
C THR A 43 6.29 -16.74 2.82
N ALA A 44 6.79 -15.51 2.62
CA ALA A 44 7.74 -14.87 3.51
C ALA A 44 7.15 -14.66 4.92
N LEU A 45 5.85 -14.38 5.03
CA LEU A 45 5.15 -14.30 6.32
C LEU A 45 4.98 -15.67 6.98
N ASP A 46 4.63 -16.72 6.22
CA ASP A 46 4.51 -18.10 6.74
C ASP A 46 5.87 -18.67 7.20
N GLU A 47 6.93 -18.43 6.43
CA GLU A 47 8.29 -18.78 6.80
C GLU A 47 8.78 -17.94 7.98
N GLY A 48 8.50 -16.63 7.97
CA GLY A 48 8.78 -15.73 9.08
C GLY A 48 8.19 -16.25 10.39
N GLN A 49 6.92 -16.65 10.38
CA GLN A 49 6.26 -17.25 11.56
C GLN A 49 7.01 -18.48 12.08
N LYS A 50 7.49 -19.36 11.19
CA LYS A 50 8.28 -20.54 11.59
C LYS A 50 9.63 -20.14 12.19
N LEU A 51 10.29 -19.13 11.63
CA LEU A 51 11.57 -18.62 12.17
C LEU A 51 11.40 -17.94 13.53
N TRP A 52 10.34 -17.15 13.72
CA TRP A 52 10.03 -16.51 15.00
C TRP A 52 9.84 -17.53 16.12
N LEU A 53 9.35 -18.71 15.78
CA LEU A 53 9.12 -19.81 16.72
C LEU A 53 10.34 -20.73 16.92
N SER A 54 11.34 -20.72 16.03
CA SER A 54 12.36 -21.79 15.99
C SER A 54 13.83 -21.37 16.15
N SER A 55 14.18 -20.08 16.29
CA SER A 55 15.59 -19.63 16.42
C SER A 55 16.52 -20.12 15.28
N VAL A 56 15.95 -20.54 14.15
CA VAL A 56 16.70 -21.01 12.97
C VAL A 56 17.19 -19.80 12.18
N PRO A 57 18.44 -19.78 11.69
CA PRO A 57 18.93 -18.68 10.86
C PRO A 57 18.18 -18.59 9.51
N PRO A 58 18.00 -17.38 8.94
CA PRO A 58 17.30 -17.19 7.67
C PRO A 58 17.97 -17.96 6.53
N SER A 59 17.17 -18.70 5.76
CA SER A 59 17.64 -19.46 4.61
C SER A 59 17.95 -18.55 3.40
N MET A 60 18.58 -19.10 2.36
CA MET A 60 18.83 -18.40 1.08
C MET A 60 17.54 -17.92 0.39
N ILE A 61 16.39 -18.53 0.69
CA ILE A 61 15.06 -18.15 0.19
C ILE A 61 14.65 -16.76 0.71
N HIS A 62 15.10 -16.37 1.91
CA HIS A 62 14.85 -15.04 2.46
C HIS A 62 15.46 -13.93 1.63
N LYS A 63 16.69 -14.10 1.13
CA LYS A 63 17.36 -13.05 0.33
C LYS A 63 16.63 -12.77 -0.98
N SER A 64 16.18 -13.82 -1.68
CA SER A 64 15.37 -13.64 -2.90
C SER A 64 13.99 -13.05 -2.60
N ALA A 65 13.40 -13.40 -1.45
CA ALA A 65 12.12 -12.82 -1.04
C ALA A 65 12.26 -11.32 -0.73
N GLU A 66 13.35 -10.90 -0.08
CA GLU A 66 13.62 -9.49 0.24
C GLU A 66 13.65 -8.59 -1.01
N GLU A 67 14.28 -9.03 -2.11
CA GLU A 67 14.29 -8.28 -3.37
C GLU A 67 12.87 -8.08 -3.91
N VAL A 68 12.04 -9.13 -3.85
CA VAL A 68 10.64 -9.06 -4.28
C VAL A 68 9.82 -8.17 -3.36
N LEU A 69 10.07 -8.19 -2.06
CA LEU A 69 9.38 -7.34 -1.07
C LEU A 69 9.71 -5.87 -1.27
N ILE A 70 10.92 -5.53 -1.69
CA ILE A 70 11.28 -4.15 -2.05
C ILE A 70 10.56 -3.73 -3.32
N ALA A 71 10.55 -4.58 -4.35
CA ALA A 71 9.80 -4.31 -5.57
C ALA A 71 8.28 -4.19 -5.30
N ASP A 72 7.75 -4.94 -4.32
CA ASP A 72 6.37 -4.85 -3.85
C ASP A 72 6.11 -3.51 -3.15
N TYR A 73 6.98 -3.13 -2.21
CA TYR A 73 6.92 -1.83 -1.53
C TYR A 73 6.95 -0.66 -2.52
N GLU A 74 7.88 -0.66 -3.47
CA GLU A 74 7.97 0.39 -4.49
C GLU A 74 6.70 0.46 -5.33
N SER A 75 6.18 -0.70 -5.76
CA SER A 75 4.95 -0.76 -6.54
C SER A 75 3.74 -0.25 -5.74
N ALA A 76 3.67 -0.57 -4.45
CA ALA A 76 2.63 -0.09 -3.54
C ALA A 76 2.73 1.42 -3.35
N ARG A 77 3.94 1.97 -3.21
CA ARG A 77 4.19 3.41 -3.08
C ARG A 77 3.79 4.18 -4.33
N GLU A 78 4.21 3.72 -5.51
CA GLU A 78 3.85 4.38 -6.77
C GLU A 78 2.33 4.32 -7.03
N LEU A 79 1.70 3.17 -6.74
CA LEU A 79 0.25 3.03 -6.84
C LEU A 79 -0.47 3.97 -5.87
N GLN A 80 -0.02 4.06 -4.61
CA GLN A 80 -0.57 4.98 -3.62
C GLN A 80 -0.50 6.43 -4.11
N TYR A 81 0.64 6.83 -4.66
CA TYR A 81 0.85 8.17 -5.19
C TYR A 81 -0.15 8.49 -6.32
N ILE A 82 -0.26 7.59 -7.30
CA ILE A 82 -1.21 7.77 -8.43
C ILE A 82 -2.65 7.86 -7.92
N LEU A 83 -3.05 6.98 -7.00
CA LEU A 83 -4.41 6.98 -6.44
C LEU A 83 -4.73 8.28 -5.68
N ARG A 84 -3.74 8.82 -4.95
CA ARG A 84 -3.90 10.09 -4.21
C ARG A 84 -4.05 11.28 -5.14
N GLU A 85 -3.16 11.41 -6.11
CA GLU A 85 -3.15 12.55 -7.04
C GLU A 85 -4.38 12.55 -7.95
N THR A 86 -4.81 11.37 -8.40
CA THR A 86 -5.99 11.23 -9.26
C THR A 86 -7.30 11.53 -8.54
N HIS A 87 -7.39 11.19 -7.25
CA HIS A 87 -8.51 11.58 -6.40
C HIS A 87 -8.55 13.10 -6.17
N GLY A 88 -7.40 13.71 -5.86
CA GLY A 88 -7.28 15.16 -5.65
C GLY A 88 -7.73 15.98 -6.87
N ALA A 89 -7.39 15.50 -8.07
CA ALA A 89 -7.77 16.12 -9.33
C ALA A 89 -9.22 15.81 -9.78
N ARG A 90 -10.04 15.12 -8.97
CA ARG A 90 -11.45 14.76 -9.25
C ARG A 90 -11.69 14.08 -10.60
N ILE A 91 -10.66 13.45 -11.17
CA ILE A 91 -10.65 12.99 -12.56
C ILE A 91 -11.77 11.96 -12.81
N TRP A 92 -12.22 11.25 -11.78
CA TRP A 92 -12.97 9.99 -11.93
C TRP A 92 -14.46 10.13 -11.64
N GLY A 93 -14.92 11.29 -11.14
CA GLY A 93 -16.31 11.51 -10.74
C GLY A 93 -16.72 10.66 -9.53
N PHE A 94 -17.09 11.31 -8.43
CA PHE A 94 -17.44 10.61 -7.19
C PHE A 94 -18.58 9.59 -7.37
N GLY A 95 -18.33 8.34 -6.99
CA GLY A 95 -19.35 7.30 -6.77
C GLY A 95 -20.16 6.84 -7.98
N LYS A 96 -19.89 7.35 -9.18
CA LYS A 96 -20.66 7.02 -10.41
C LYS A 96 -19.83 6.33 -11.49
N SER A 97 -18.50 6.32 -11.34
CA SER A 97 -17.60 5.72 -12.30
C SER A 97 -17.14 4.33 -11.83
N PRO A 98 -17.17 3.31 -12.69
CA PRO A 98 -16.55 2.01 -12.40
C PRO A 98 -15.10 2.15 -11.94
N ILE A 99 -14.40 3.16 -12.46
CA ILE A 99 -13.02 3.42 -12.14
C ILE A 99 -12.88 3.83 -10.65
N TRP A 100 -13.84 4.56 -10.07
CA TRP A 100 -13.82 4.88 -8.63
C TRP A 100 -13.86 3.63 -7.75
N PHE A 101 -14.67 2.62 -8.11
CA PHE A 101 -14.73 1.35 -7.37
C PHE A 101 -13.39 0.60 -7.42
N ILE A 102 -12.77 0.62 -8.61
CA ILE A 102 -11.44 0.05 -8.86
C ILE A 102 -10.38 0.74 -7.99
N CYS A 103 -10.35 2.08 -8.01
CA CYS A 103 -9.49 2.92 -7.16
C CYS A 103 -9.64 2.57 -5.67
N ASN A 104 -10.89 2.47 -5.21
CA ASN A 104 -11.24 2.18 -3.84
C ASN A 104 -10.73 0.80 -3.41
N TYR A 105 -10.91 -0.21 -4.25
CA TYR A 105 -10.36 -1.55 -4.00
C TYR A 105 -8.83 -1.55 -3.98
N PHE A 106 -8.17 -0.81 -4.87
CA PHE A 106 -6.71 -0.77 -4.93
C PHE A 106 -6.07 -0.02 -3.77
N THR A 107 -6.73 1.01 -3.22
CA THR A 107 -6.28 1.59 -1.95
C THR A 107 -6.28 0.58 -0.81
N PHE A 108 -7.22 -0.37 -0.83
CA PHE A 108 -7.22 -1.49 0.11
C PHE A 108 -6.08 -2.46 -0.12
N THR A 109 -5.83 -2.85 -1.37
CA THR A 109 -4.70 -3.70 -1.74
C THR A 109 -3.36 -3.11 -1.28
N VAL A 110 -3.10 -1.82 -1.55
CA VAL A 110 -1.88 -1.14 -1.10
C VAL A 110 -1.69 -1.25 0.41
N SER A 111 -2.74 -0.99 1.20
CA SER A 111 -2.65 -1.06 2.66
C SER A 111 -2.38 -2.47 3.16
N LEU A 112 -2.96 -3.49 2.52
CA LEU A 112 -2.73 -4.89 2.89
C LEU A 112 -1.27 -5.30 2.62
N HIS A 113 -0.72 -4.92 1.48
CA HIS A 113 0.67 -5.17 1.12
C HIS A 113 1.63 -4.44 2.07
N ALA A 114 1.41 -3.15 2.32
CA ALA A 114 2.23 -2.38 3.25
C ALA A 114 2.17 -2.98 4.68
N PHE A 115 0.99 -3.41 5.13
CA PHE A 115 0.86 -4.08 6.43
C PHE A 115 1.59 -5.43 6.48
N GLY A 116 1.50 -6.24 5.42
CA GLY A 116 2.25 -7.50 5.33
C GLY A 116 3.76 -7.29 5.37
N ILE A 117 4.29 -6.32 4.61
CA ILE A 117 5.72 -5.97 4.64
C ILE A 117 6.12 -5.51 6.04
N LEU A 118 5.28 -4.71 6.70
CA LEU A 118 5.53 -4.23 8.06
C LEU A 118 5.62 -5.39 9.07
N LEU A 119 4.72 -6.39 8.96
CA LEU A 119 4.76 -7.61 9.76
C LEU A 119 6.03 -8.43 9.49
N TYR A 120 6.42 -8.55 8.22
CA TYR A 120 7.65 -9.25 7.84
C TYR A 120 8.89 -8.59 8.48
N ILE A 121 9.01 -7.26 8.36
CA ILE A 121 10.13 -6.51 8.96
C ILE A 121 10.15 -6.67 10.48
N LYS A 122 9.01 -6.52 11.17
CA LYS A 122 8.94 -6.74 12.64
C LYS A 122 9.44 -8.13 13.01
N GLY A 123 9.07 -9.11 12.20
CA GLY A 123 9.50 -10.48 12.34
C GLY A 123 11.01 -10.73 12.30
N LEU A 124 11.74 -9.91 11.54
CA LEU A 124 13.18 -10.03 11.46
C LEU A 124 13.90 -9.50 12.72
N GLY A 125 13.17 -8.91 13.68
CA GLY A 125 13.69 -8.38 14.93
C GLY A 125 13.88 -6.86 14.94
N LYS A 126 14.07 -6.30 16.14
CA LYS A 126 14.38 -4.87 16.33
C LYS A 126 15.68 -4.53 15.60
N ASP A 127 15.62 -3.48 14.78
CA ASP A 127 16.71 -2.94 13.95
C ASP A 127 17.03 -3.67 12.64
N THR A 128 16.31 -4.74 12.29
CA THR A 128 16.52 -5.36 10.98
C THR A 128 15.82 -4.58 9.87
N THR A 129 16.56 -4.32 8.78
CA THR A 129 16.02 -3.73 7.55
C THR A 129 15.99 -4.75 6.43
N VAL A 130 15.00 -4.65 5.55
CA VAL A 130 14.94 -5.43 4.31
C VAL A 130 15.70 -4.67 3.23
N GLN A 131 16.96 -5.04 3.00
CA GLN A 131 17.91 -4.32 2.13
C GLN A 131 17.83 -2.77 2.22
N GLY A 132 17.82 -2.25 3.45
CA GLY A 132 17.75 -0.80 3.70
C GLY A 132 16.34 -0.20 3.75
N LEU A 133 15.29 -0.98 3.48
CA LEU A 133 13.91 -0.56 3.74
C LEU A 133 13.63 -0.59 5.25
N HIS A 134 13.27 0.56 5.81
CA HIS A 134 12.94 0.67 7.23
C HIS A 134 11.43 0.52 7.48
N ALA A 135 11.09 -0.08 8.62
CA ALA A 135 9.70 -0.21 9.08
C ALA A 135 8.94 1.12 9.11
N LYS A 136 9.62 2.23 9.46
CA LYS A 136 9.04 3.58 9.48
C LYS A 136 8.53 4.05 8.12
N ASP A 137 9.22 3.69 7.04
CA ASP A 137 8.88 4.12 5.68
C ASP A 137 7.65 3.33 5.19
N VAL A 138 7.63 2.03 5.50
CA VAL A 138 6.48 1.16 5.26
C VAL A 138 5.27 1.61 6.08
N ARG A 139 5.48 2.02 7.34
CA ARG A 139 4.42 2.58 8.20
C ARG A 139 3.86 3.87 7.62
N LEU A 140 4.73 4.79 7.17
CA LEU A 140 4.29 6.02 6.51
C LEU A 140 3.45 5.73 5.25
N LEU A 141 3.86 4.77 4.43
CA LEU A 141 3.07 4.32 3.27
C LEU A 141 1.69 3.79 3.71
N LEU A 142 1.66 2.96 4.75
CA LEU A 142 0.44 2.39 5.29
C LEU A 142 -0.52 3.47 5.81
N ASP A 143 -0.02 4.41 6.63
CA ASP A 143 -0.82 5.51 7.17
C ASP A 143 -1.39 6.38 6.04
N ASN A 144 -0.57 6.71 5.04
CA ASN A 144 -0.99 7.46 3.86
C ASN A 144 -2.05 6.70 3.03
N SER A 145 -1.95 5.37 2.95
CA SER A 145 -2.91 4.55 2.23
C SER A 145 -4.26 4.43 2.98
N LEU A 146 -4.22 4.31 4.30
CA LEU A 146 -5.40 4.30 5.18
C LEU A 146 -6.14 5.65 5.17
N GLU A 147 -5.39 6.74 5.04
CA GLU A 147 -5.97 8.07 4.85
C GLU A 147 -6.61 8.19 3.46
N SER A 148 -5.95 7.72 2.41
CA SER A 148 -6.55 7.62 1.07
C SER A 148 -7.84 6.77 1.07
N GLN A 149 -7.88 5.65 1.79
CA GLN A 149 -9.11 4.86 1.95
C GLN A 149 -10.22 5.64 2.67
N ARG A 150 -9.88 6.45 3.68
CA ARG A 150 -10.86 7.31 4.37
C ARG A 150 -11.49 8.32 3.42
N LEU A 151 -10.69 8.91 2.54
CA LEU A 151 -11.11 9.95 1.60
C LEU A 151 -11.85 9.36 0.38
N ILE A 152 -11.25 8.38 -0.29
CA ILE A 152 -11.78 7.74 -1.50
C ILE A 152 -12.95 6.82 -1.15
N GLY A 153 -12.81 6.02 -0.10
CA GLY A 153 -13.71 4.92 0.25
C GLY A 153 -14.89 5.27 1.15
N ARG A 154 -15.08 6.53 1.52
CA ARG A 154 -16.19 6.99 2.37
C ARG A 154 -17.58 6.46 1.96
N PRO A 155 -17.95 6.41 0.66
CA PRO A 155 -19.21 5.81 0.20
C PRO A 155 -19.26 4.28 0.29
N SER A 156 -18.11 3.59 0.36
CA SER A 156 -18.04 2.12 0.33
C SER A 156 -18.07 1.56 1.75
N LEU A 157 -19.16 0.88 2.09
CA LEU A 157 -19.27 0.17 3.38
C LEU A 157 -18.17 -0.89 3.54
N MET A 158 -17.82 -1.60 2.46
CA MET A 158 -16.77 -2.61 2.47
C MET A 158 -15.41 -2.00 2.79
N ASN A 159 -15.01 -0.91 2.11
CA ASN A 159 -13.72 -0.30 2.37
C ASN A 159 -13.65 0.31 3.78
N ARG A 160 -14.76 0.88 4.28
CA ARG A 160 -14.83 1.34 5.67
C ARG A 160 -14.57 0.22 6.68
N LYS A 161 -15.25 -0.92 6.54
CA LYS A 161 -15.05 -2.09 7.41
C LYS A 161 -13.63 -2.64 7.30
N ALA A 162 -13.09 -2.70 6.08
CA ALA A 162 -11.74 -3.19 5.84
C ALA A 162 -10.68 -2.27 6.49
N ARG A 163 -10.85 -0.95 6.34
CA ARG A 163 -10.03 0.06 7.01
C ARG A 163 -10.08 -0.06 8.53
N GLU A 164 -11.28 -0.15 9.10
CA GLU A 164 -11.48 -0.30 10.56
C GLU A 164 -10.82 -1.59 11.07
N CYS A 165 -10.91 -2.68 10.31
CA CYS A 165 -10.24 -3.94 10.62
C CYS A 165 -8.71 -3.77 10.63
N LEU A 166 -8.16 -3.15 9.59
CA LEU A 166 -6.71 -2.94 9.48
C LEU A 166 -6.16 -2.01 10.57
N LEU A 167 -6.91 -0.97 10.94
CA LEU A 167 -6.56 -0.10 12.08
C LEU A 167 -6.49 -0.89 13.39
N ARG A 168 -7.45 -1.78 13.65
CA ARG A 168 -7.39 -2.63 14.86
C ARG A 168 -6.19 -3.57 14.86
N PHE A 169 -5.82 -4.12 13.71
CA PHE A 169 -4.59 -4.91 13.61
C PHE A 169 -3.33 -4.07 13.83
N LEU A 170 -3.33 -2.81 13.38
CA LEU A 170 -2.25 -1.88 13.67
C LEU A 170 -2.17 -1.52 15.15
N ASP A 171 -3.30 -1.32 15.83
CA ASP A 171 -3.30 -1.06 17.28
C ASP A 171 -2.65 -2.22 18.05
N VAL A 172 -2.96 -3.47 17.67
CA VAL A 172 -2.32 -4.66 18.23
C VAL A 172 -0.83 -4.71 17.89
N PHE A 173 -0.47 -4.40 16.64
CA PHE A 173 0.92 -4.33 16.20
C PHE A 173 1.75 -3.32 17.01
N ASP A 174 1.19 -2.12 17.24
CA ASP A 174 1.84 -1.04 17.98
C ASP A 174 2.00 -1.40 19.46
N LEU A 175 0.97 -2.00 20.07
CA LEU A 175 1.03 -2.49 21.45
C LEU A 175 2.14 -3.54 21.62
N MET A 176 2.30 -4.45 20.67
CA MET A 176 3.39 -5.44 20.70
C MET A 176 4.77 -4.79 20.63
N ASN A 177 4.93 -3.74 19.80
CA ASN A 177 6.20 -3.01 19.74
C ASN A 177 6.51 -2.29 21.06
N THR A 178 5.51 -1.67 21.69
CA THR A 178 5.72 -0.99 22.98
C THR A 178 6.03 -1.99 24.09
N ALA A 179 5.33 -3.13 24.15
CA ALA A 179 5.58 -4.17 25.17
C ALA A 179 7.00 -4.75 25.06
N GLU A 180 7.50 -4.97 23.84
CA GLU A 180 8.89 -5.38 23.61
C GLU A 180 9.88 -4.28 24.05
N GLU A 181 9.60 -2.99 23.84
CA GLU A 181 10.44 -1.90 24.36
C GLU A 181 10.57 -1.90 25.88
N PHE A 182 9.49 -2.18 26.60
CA PHE A 182 9.53 -2.27 28.06
C PHE A 182 10.32 -3.48 28.57
N LEU A 183 10.27 -4.63 27.88
CA LEU A 183 10.97 -5.85 28.30
C LEU A 183 12.49 -5.80 28.06
N PHE A 184 12.97 -5.01 27.11
CA PHE A 184 14.40 -4.86 26.80
C PHE A 184 15.07 -3.66 27.52
N GLN A 185 14.33 -2.92 28.36
CA GLN A 185 14.87 -1.84 29.21
C GLN A 185 15.11 -2.26 30.67
N LEU A 186 14.77 -3.51 31.03
CA LEU A 186 15.05 -4.15 32.32
C LEU A 186 16.22 -5.13 32.18
#